data_AF-A0A0U5CHQ2-F1
#
_entry.id   AF-A0A0U5CHQ2-F1
#
_cell.length_a   1.000
_cell.length_b   1.000
_cell.length_c   1.000
_cell.angle_alpha   90.00
_cell.angle_beta   90.00
_cell.angle_gamma   90.00
#
_symmetry.space_group_name_H-M   'P 1'
#
loop_
_entity.id
_entity.type
_entity.pdbx_description
1 polymer ?
#
loop_
_entity_poly.entity_id
_entity_poly.type
_entity_poly.pdbx_seq_one_letter_code
_entity_poly.pdbx_strand_id
1 'polypeptide(L)'
;MRSDFLDGRTLDRLIGITRQINGIRYTIDALISERHQPWFNERWVVFEAASQQNNNRLIVKMRFQCNPCLVESAVYRTAAVTWGMGSFDAECLALRECEGSDATPKLLAQARLVHDHYDIYPGGYVSVIVMSKVAGQRIVEFLRDLTDDEKQTIRADLIQILEYMRLKNWNFAEPQPDQIFTTGPLAKPLWLAYQVLDETPKNPTPGHPSRLTRST
;
A
#
# COMPACT_ATOMS: atom_id res chain seq x y z
N MET A 1 21.66 -6.33 4.94
CA MET A 1 21.45 -5.73 3.61
C MET A 1 21.47 -4.22 3.81
N ARG A 2 22.55 -3.52 3.41
CA ARG A 2 22.52 -2.05 3.38
C ARG A 2 21.74 -1.67 2.13
N SER A 3 20.68 -0.91 2.32
CA SER A 3 19.87 -0.37 1.22
C SER A 3 20.64 0.81 0.64
N ASP A 4 21.33 0.62 -0.48
CA ASP A 4 21.99 1.69 -1.24
C ASP A 4 20.99 2.58 -2.00
N PHE A 5 19.69 2.45 -1.72
CA PHE A 5 18.71 3.42 -2.16
C PHE A 5 18.81 4.66 -1.30
N LEU A 6 19.00 5.81 -1.95
CA LEU A 6 18.85 7.11 -1.31
C LEU A 6 17.46 7.16 -0.65
N ASP A 7 17.44 7.28 0.68
CA ASP A 7 16.26 7.71 1.42
C ASP A 7 15.94 9.13 0.95
N GLY A 8 15.05 9.23 -0.04
CA GLY A 8 14.73 10.47 -0.73
C GLY A 8 13.43 10.31 -1.51
N ARG A 9 12.71 11.42 -1.65
CA ARG A 9 11.52 11.53 -2.49
C ARG A 9 12.00 11.63 -3.94
N THR A 10 11.87 10.54 -4.70
CA THR A 10 12.33 10.48 -6.09
C THR A 10 11.16 10.53 -7.09
N LEU A 11 9.94 10.32 -6.59
CA LEU A 11 8.73 10.23 -7.39
C LEU A 11 7.84 11.46 -7.27
N ASP A 12 8.30 12.52 -6.60
CA ASP A 12 7.66 13.85 -6.59
C ASP A 12 7.61 14.49 -7.98
N ARG A 13 8.54 14.13 -8.89
CA ARG A 13 8.50 14.48 -10.31
C ARG A 13 7.22 14.07 -11.04
N LEU A 14 6.42 13.17 -10.46
CA LEU A 14 5.12 12.78 -11.01
C LEU A 14 3.99 13.75 -10.65
N ILE A 15 4.22 14.70 -9.74
CA ILE A 15 3.25 15.74 -9.38
C ILE A 15 2.96 16.64 -10.59
N GLY A 16 1.69 16.95 -10.80
CA GLY A 16 1.18 17.68 -11.95
C GLY A 16 0.91 16.81 -13.18
N ILE A 17 1.35 15.54 -13.20
CA ILE A 17 1.10 14.65 -14.34
C ILE A 17 -0.33 14.12 -14.30
N THR A 18 -1.02 14.23 -15.44
CA THR A 18 -2.31 13.58 -15.68
C THR A 18 -2.11 12.15 -16.19
N ARG A 19 -2.83 11.20 -15.59
CA ARG A 19 -2.86 9.79 -16.02
C ARG A 19 -4.30 9.32 -16.18
N GLN A 20 -4.46 8.21 -16.89
CA GLN A 20 -5.75 7.54 -17.06
C GLN A 20 -5.59 6.03 -16.84
N ILE A 21 -6.37 5.47 -15.93
CA ILE A 21 -6.39 4.04 -15.60
C ILE A 21 -7.84 3.56 -15.64
N ASN A 22 -8.13 2.57 -16.49
CA ASN A 22 -9.47 2.00 -16.71
C ASN A 22 -10.60 3.04 -16.79
N GLY A 23 -10.38 4.12 -17.56
CA GLY A 23 -11.36 5.19 -17.75
C GLY A 23 -11.39 6.26 -16.67
N ILE A 24 -10.68 6.10 -15.55
CA ILE A 24 -10.53 7.14 -14.53
C ILE A 24 -9.35 8.02 -14.89
N ARG A 25 -9.62 9.28 -15.19
CA ARG A 25 -8.59 10.30 -15.47
C ARG A 25 -8.37 11.17 -14.24
N TYR A 26 -7.11 11.32 -13.84
CA TYR A 26 -6.72 12.06 -12.65
C TYR A 26 -5.39 12.79 -12.83
N THR A 27 -5.20 13.86 -12.08
CA THR A 27 -3.91 14.58 -11.96
C THR A 27 -3.32 14.31 -10.59
N ILE A 28 -2.03 13.94 -10.52
CA ILE A 28 -1.31 13.75 -9.26
C ILE A 28 -1.03 15.12 -8.64
N ASP A 29 -1.42 15.33 -7.38
CA ASP A 29 -1.28 16.64 -6.72
C ASP A 29 -0.22 16.65 -5.65
N ALA A 30 -0.13 15.59 -4.85
CA ALA A 30 0.78 15.53 -3.71
C ALA A 30 1.29 14.12 -3.46
N LEU A 31 2.56 14.03 -3.08
CA LEU A 31 3.18 12.82 -2.58
C LEU A 31 2.83 12.63 -1.09
N ILE A 32 2.17 11.53 -0.74
CA ILE A 32 1.82 11.19 0.65
C ILE A 32 2.95 10.38 1.29
N SER A 33 3.40 9.32 0.62
CA SER A 33 4.45 8.43 1.12
C SER A 33 5.22 7.79 -0.03
N GLU A 34 6.50 7.52 0.20
CA GLU A 34 7.38 6.79 -0.72
C GLU A 34 8.26 5.86 0.12
N ARG A 35 8.34 4.59 -0.24
CA ARG A 35 9.12 3.59 0.48
C ARG A 35 9.68 2.53 -0.44
N HIS A 36 10.89 2.08 -0.16
CA HIS A 36 11.44 0.88 -0.78
C HIS A 36 10.88 -0.38 -0.11
N GLN A 37 10.54 -1.40 -0.89
CA GLN A 37 10.06 -2.71 -0.43
C GLN A 37 11.04 -3.79 -0.88
N PRO A 38 12.03 -4.13 -0.04
CA PRO A 38 13.13 -5.03 -0.42
C PRO A 38 12.67 -6.42 -0.83
N TRP A 39 11.61 -6.95 -0.20
CA TRP A 39 11.08 -8.29 -0.48
C TRP A 39 10.55 -8.46 -1.90
N PHE A 40 10.07 -7.37 -2.50
CA PHE A 40 9.53 -7.36 -3.86
C PHE A 40 10.49 -6.70 -4.85
N ASN A 41 11.60 -6.11 -4.37
CA ASN A 41 12.46 -5.21 -5.15
C ASN A 41 11.63 -4.13 -5.86
N GLU A 42 10.73 -3.49 -5.12
CA GLU A 42 9.82 -2.46 -5.62
C GLU A 42 9.96 -1.17 -4.83
N ARG A 43 9.70 -0.04 -5.47
CA ARG A 43 9.48 1.24 -4.81
C ARG A 43 7.99 1.56 -4.82
N TRP A 44 7.42 1.64 -3.64
CA TRP A 44 6.00 1.91 -3.45
C TRP A 44 5.80 3.38 -3.13
N VAL A 45 4.83 3.97 -3.79
CA VAL A 45 4.48 5.37 -3.61
C VAL A 45 2.98 5.51 -3.52
N VAL A 46 2.54 6.42 -2.66
CA VAL A 46 1.14 6.81 -2.54
C VAL A 46 1.02 8.30 -2.75
N PHE A 47 0.12 8.66 -3.66
CA PHE A 47 -0.20 10.02 -4.02
C PHE A 47 -1.63 10.37 -3.64
N GLU A 48 -1.84 11.64 -3.35
CA GLU A 48 -3.15 12.25 -3.50
C GLU A 48 -3.30 12.77 -4.94
N ALA A 49 -4.49 12.60 -5.51
CA ALA A 49 -4.80 13.04 -6.87
C ALA A 49 -6.19 13.66 -6.97
N ALA A 50 -6.41 14.52 -7.97
CA ALA A 50 -7.70 15.08 -8.31
C ALA A 50 -8.29 14.33 -9.51
N SER A 51 -9.52 13.82 -9.36
CA SER A 51 -10.31 13.30 -10.47
C SER A 51 -10.72 14.41 -11.42
N GLN A 52 -10.49 14.22 -12.72
CA GLN A 52 -10.92 15.18 -13.76
C GLN A 52 -12.40 15.02 -14.14
N GLN A 53 -13.09 14.01 -13.62
CA GLN A 53 -14.48 13.71 -14.00
C GLN A 53 -15.50 14.30 -13.02
N ASN A 54 -15.19 14.31 -11.72
CA ASN A 54 -16.16 14.64 -10.67
C ASN A 54 -15.56 15.49 -9.54
N ASN A 55 -14.39 16.08 -9.75
CA ASN A 55 -13.68 16.91 -8.76
C ASN A 55 -13.40 16.23 -7.40
N ASN A 56 -13.54 14.90 -7.33
CA ASN A 56 -13.26 14.14 -6.12
C ASN A 56 -11.75 13.94 -5.93
N ARG A 57 -11.33 13.89 -4.66
CA ARG A 57 -9.97 13.50 -4.29
C ARG A 57 -9.84 11.98 -4.32
N LEU A 58 -8.74 11.52 -4.88
CA LEU A 58 -8.40 10.12 -5.03
C LEU A 58 -7.08 9.84 -4.30
N ILE A 59 -6.88 8.58 -3.96
CA ILE A 59 -5.57 8.07 -3.55
C ILE A 59 -5.07 7.14 -4.65
N VAL A 60 -3.82 7.33 -5.05
CA VAL A 60 -3.19 6.54 -6.11
C VAL A 60 -1.94 5.90 -5.55
N LYS A 61 -1.95 4.58 -5.45
CA LYS A 61 -0.77 3.80 -5.06
C LYS A 61 -0.12 3.26 -6.32
N MET A 62 1.19 3.49 -6.47
CA MET A 62 1.99 2.93 -7.54
C MET A 62 3.13 2.11 -6.95
N ARG A 63 3.41 0.95 -7.56
CA ARG A 63 4.51 0.05 -7.20
C ARG A 63 5.42 -0.08 -8.41
N PHE A 64 6.58 0.57 -8.38
CA PHE A 64 7.56 0.56 -9.45
C PHE A 64 8.55 -0.57 -9.23
N GLN A 65 8.75 -1.41 -10.24
CA GLN A 65 9.83 -2.39 -10.23
C GLN A 65 11.19 -1.68 -10.19
N CYS A 66 12.06 -2.05 -9.24
CA CYS A 66 13.44 -1.58 -9.23
C CYS A 66 14.31 -2.45 -10.16
N ASN A 67 15.52 -1.99 -10.48
CA ASN A 67 16.47 -2.75 -11.29
C ASN A 67 16.71 -4.17 -10.67
N PRO A 68 16.42 -5.27 -11.38
CA PRO A 68 16.60 -6.63 -10.88
C PRO A 68 18.04 -6.96 -10.48
N CYS A 69 19.03 -6.26 -11.06
CA CYS A 69 20.44 -6.44 -10.71
C CYS A 69 20.76 -6.05 -9.26
N LEU A 70 19.88 -5.30 -8.58
CA LEU A 70 20.02 -4.96 -7.16
C LEU A 70 19.70 -6.15 -6.23
N VAL A 71 19.10 -7.21 -6.76
CA VAL A 71 18.93 -8.47 -6.05
C VAL A 71 20.07 -9.40 -6.44
N GLU A 72 20.93 -9.77 -5.50
CA GLU A 72 22.15 -10.53 -5.79
C GLU A 72 21.86 -11.91 -6.41
N SER A 73 20.87 -12.62 -5.87
CA SER A 73 20.51 -13.98 -6.28
C SER A 73 19.48 -14.00 -7.40
N ALA A 74 19.80 -14.71 -8.49
CA ALA A 74 18.88 -14.91 -9.62
C ALA A 74 17.56 -15.60 -9.21
N VAL A 75 17.61 -16.54 -8.26
CA VAL A 75 16.40 -17.20 -7.74
C VAL A 75 15.51 -16.20 -7.02
N TYR A 76 16.11 -15.32 -6.22
CA TYR A 76 15.36 -14.27 -5.52
C TYR A 76 14.84 -13.18 -6.45
N ARG A 77 15.49 -12.91 -7.60
CA ARG A 77 14.97 -11.98 -8.62
C ARG A 77 13.61 -12.41 -9.14
N THR A 78 13.50 -13.67 -9.59
CA THR A 78 12.25 -14.21 -10.12
C THR A 78 11.19 -14.30 -9.03
N ALA A 79 11.58 -14.75 -7.83
CA ALA A 79 10.66 -14.82 -6.69
C ALA A 79 10.11 -13.45 -6.30
N ALA A 80 10.94 -12.40 -6.26
CA ALA A 80 10.52 -11.05 -5.90
C ALA A 80 9.44 -10.51 -6.85
N VAL A 81 9.60 -10.73 -8.16
CA VAL A 81 8.58 -10.33 -9.16
C VAL A 81 7.27 -11.09 -8.94
N THR A 82 7.34 -12.41 -8.79
CA THR A 82 6.14 -13.25 -8.56
C THR A 82 5.41 -12.84 -7.27
N TRP A 83 6.15 -12.63 -6.18
CA TRP A 83 5.59 -12.21 -4.90
C TRP A 83 5.03 -10.79 -4.95
N GLY A 84 5.70 -9.87 -5.64
CA GLY A 84 5.21 -8.49 -5.83
C GLY A 84 3.88 -8.47 -6.59
N MET A 85 3.80 -9.27 -7.67
CA MET A 85 2.56 -9.42 -8.45
C MET A 85 1.44 -10.05 -7.62
N GLY A 86 1.70 -11.14 -6.91
CA GLY A 86 0.70 -11.80 -6.06
C GLY A 86 0.23 -10.89 -4.93
N SER A 87 1.14 -10.15 -4.28
CA SER A 87 0.82 -9.15 -3.25
C SER A 87 -0.05 -8.01 -3.79
N PHE A 88 0.16 -7.59 -5.05
CA PHE A 88 -0.68 -6.58 -5.68
C PHE A 88 -2.11 -7.09 -5.93
N ASP A 89 -2.26 -8.30 -6.45
CA ASP A 89 -3.58 -8.89 -6.70
C ASP A 89 -4.34 -9.13 -5.38
N ALA A 90 -3.64 -9.62 -4.35
CA ALA A 90 -4.20 -9.80 -3.01
C ALA A 90 -4.68 -8.46 -2.41
N GLU A 91 -3.90 -7.39 -2.51
CA GLU A 91 -4.32 -6.06 -2.03
C GLU A 91 -5.56 -5.55 -2.78
N CYS A 92 -5.62 -5.73 -4.10
CA CYS A 92 -6.79 -5.35 -4.88
C CYS A 92 -8.04 -6.14 -4.48
N LEU A 93 -7.90 -7.45 -4.24
CA LEU A 93 -9.00 -8.29 -3.79
C LEU A 93 -9.49 -7.87 -2.40
N ALA A 94 -8.57 -7.64 -1.46
CA ALA A 94 -8.90 -7.19 -0.12
C ALA A 94 -9.66 -5.86 -0.11
N LEU A 95 -9.26 -4.89 -0.95
CA LEU A 95 -9.98 -3.62 -1.09
C LEU A 95 -11.42 -3.83 -1.58
N ARG A 96 -11.65 -4.76 -2.52
CA ARG A 96 -13.01 -5.09 -2.99
C ARG A 96 -13.85 -5.75 -1.92
N GLU A 97 -13.29 -6.72 -1.20
CA GLU A 97 -14.04 -7.47 -0.19
C GLU A 97 -14.32 -6.67 1.08
N CYS A 98 -13.48 -5.66 1.36
CA CYS A 98 -13.59 -4.79 2.53
C CYS A 98 -14.37 -3.49 2.27
N GLU A 99 -14.78 -3.20 1.04
CA GLU A 99 -15.49 -1.97 0.66
C GLU A 99 -16.73 -1.69 1.54
N GLY A 100 -17.43 -2.74 1.98
CA GLY A 100 -18.63 -2.62 2.82
C GLY A 100 -18.39 -2.23 4.28
N SER A 101 -17.14 -2.00 4.70
CA SER A 101 -16.80 -1.53 6.05
C SER A 101 -17.05 -0.03 6.25
N ASP A 102 -17.18 0.74 5.16
CA ASP A 102 -17.11 2.22 5.10
C ASP A 102 -15.84 2.84 5.71
N ALA A 103 -14.94 2.01 6.23
CA ALA A 103 -13.71 2.40 6.89
C ALA A 103 -12.47 2.11 6.04
N THR A 104 -12.63 1.50 4.86
CA THR A 104 -11.54 1.23 3.91
C THR A 104 -11.80 1.95 2.58
N PRO A 105 -10.74 2.35 1.85
CA PRO A 105 -10.84 2.91 0.52
C PRO A 105 -11.54 1.94 -0.42
N LYS A 106 -12.42 2.50 -1.24
CA LYS A 106 -13.05 1.78 -2.34
C LYS A 106 -12.05 1.65 -3.47
N LEU A 107 -11.86 0.43 -3.98
CA LEU A 107 -11.09 0.23 -5.20
C LEU A 107 -11.86 0.79 -6.39
N LEU A 108 -11.30 1.78 -7.08
CA LEU A 108 -11.93 2.41 -8.24
C LEU A 108 -11.37 1.88 -9.56
N ALA A 109 -10.04 1.69 -9.63
CA ALA A 109 -9.38 1.11 -10.79
C ALA A 109 -8.04 0.48 -10.42
N GLN A 110 -7.56 -0.44 -11.26
CA GLN A 110 -6.23 -1.02 -11.15
C GLN A 110 -5.64 -1.30 -12.53
N ALA A 111 -4.33 -1.21 -12.69
CA ALA A 111 -3.65 -1.63 -13.90
C ALA A 111 -2.20 -2.04 -13.61
N ARG A 112 -1.63 -2.80 -14.54
CA ARG A 112 -0.18 -2.99 -14.65
C ARG A 112 0.27 -2.37 -15.95
N LEU A 113 1.27 -1.49 -15.87
CA LEU A 113 1.83 -0.74 -16.99
C LEU A 113 3.29 -1.15 -17.17
N VAL A 114 3.81 -0.95 -18.38
CA VAL A 114 5.24 -1.07 -18.66
C VAL A 114 5.89 0.29 -18.41
N HIS A 115 7.06 0.30 -17.78
CA HIS A 115 7.85 1.50 -17.56
C HIS A 115 8.21 2.19 -18.88
N ASP A 116 8.08 3.50 -18.91
CA ASP A 116 8.62 4.31 -20.00
C ASP A 116 10.12 4.58 -19.80
N HIS A 117 10.73 5.31 -20.73
CA HIS A 117 12.16 5.61 -20.71
C HIS A 117 12.57 6.55 -19.56
N TYR A 118 11.61 7.21 -18.91
CA TYR A 118 11.86 8.15 -17.82
C TYR A 118 11.64 7.51 -16.45
N ASP A 119 11.03 6.33 -16.36
CA ASP A 119 10.80 5.61 -15.11
C ASP A 119 12.09 5.08 -14.45
N ILE A 120 11.96 4.60 -13.21
CA ILE A 120 13.09 4.13 -12.39
C ILE A 120 13.90 3.02 -13.09
N TYR A 121 13.20 2.16 -13.82
CA TYR A 121 13.81 1.05 -14.54
C TYR A 121 13.11 0.83 -15.88
N PRO A 122 13.58 1.46 -16.97
CA PRO A 122 12.97 1.33 -18.29
C PRO A 122 12.75 -0.14 -18.70
N GLY A 123 11.57 -0.45 -19.21
CA GLY A 123 11.17 -1.82 -19.56
C GLY A 123 10.73 -2.71 -18.39
N GLY A 124 10.80 -2.22 -17.15
CA GLY A 124 10.14 -2.85 -16.00
C GLY A 124 8.62 -2.63 -15.96
N TYR A 125 8.00 -2.87 -14.81
CA TYR A 125 6.56 -2.68 -14.62
C TYR A 125 6.22 -1.67 -13.51
N VAL A 126 5.07 -0.99 -13.68
CA VAL A 126 4.35 -0.26 -12.61
C VAL A 126 3.03 -0.96 -12.35
N SER A 127 2.77 -1.32 -11.10
CA SER A 127 1.41 -1.71 -10.69
C SER A 127 0.71 -0.51 -10.04
N VAL A 128 -0.49 -0.17 -10.49
CA VAL A 128 -1.24 1.03 -10.09
C VAL A 128 -2.58 0.64 -9.48
N ILE A 129 -2.90 1.19 -8.32
CA ILE A 129 -4.20 1.12 -7.65
C ILE A 129 -4.74 2.53 -7.50
N VAL A 130 -5.95 2.77 -8.01
CA VAL A 130 -6.69 4.01 -7.80
C VAL A 130 -7.84 3.71 -6.84
N MET A 131 -7.90 4.45 -5.74
CA MET A 131 -8.88 4.23 -4.67
C MET A 131 -9.52 5.54 -4.21
N SER A 132 -10.67 5.46 -3.57
CA SER A 132 -11.32 6.63 -2.97
C SER A 132 -10.47 7.20 -1.84
N LYS A 133 -10.42 8.53 -1.71
CA LYS A 133 -9.85 9.15 -0.51
C LYS A 133 -10.79 8.90 0.67
N VAL A 134 -10.24 8.36 1.75
CA VAL A 134 -10.93 8.27 3.04
C VAL A 134 -10.96 9.64 3.71
N ALA A 135 -12.05 9.95 4.42
CA ALA A 135 -12.15 11.21 5.15
C ALA A 135 -11.15 11.26 6.32
N GLY A 136 -10.80 12.47 6.73
CA GLY A 136 -9.98 12.71 7.92
C GLY A 136 -8.52 13.03 7.64
N GLN A 137 -7.77 13.15 8.74
CA GLN A 137 -6.35 13.47 8.77
C GLN A 137 -5.57 12.28 9.31
N ARG A 138 -4.29 12.16 8.94
CA ARG A 138 -3.43 11.08 9.41
C ARG A 138 -3.23 11.21 10.92
N ILE A 139 -3.45 10.15 11.68
CA ILE A 139 -3.36 10.21 13.14
C ILE A 139 -1.98 10.69 13.60
N VAL A 140 -0.92 10.37 12.86
CA VAL A 140 0.46 10.77 13.21
C VAL A 140 0.67 12.29 13.27
N GLU A 141 -0.20 13.08 12.64
CA GLU A 141 -0.11 14.54 12.62
C GLU A 141 -0.54 15.17 13.95
N PHE A 142 -1.39 14.50 14.72
CA PHE A 142 -1.95 15.01 15.99
C PHE A 142 -1.98 13.94 17.09
N LEU A 143 -1.25 12.83 16.92
CA LEU A 143 -1.23 11.70 17.85
C LEU A 143 -0.86 12.12 19.28
N ARG A 144 -0.01 13.15 19.41
CA ARG A 144 0.44 13.70 20.69
C ARG A 144 -0.61 14.58 21.37
N ASP A 145 -1.53 15.14 20.59
CA ASP A 145 -2.57 16.04 21.06
C ASP A 145 -3.84 15.28 21.48
N LEU A 146 -3.89 13.97 21.20
CA LEU A 146 -4.99 13.10 21.60
C LEU A 146 -5.00 12.86 23.12
N THR A 147 -6.17 13.07 23.72
CA THR A 147 -6.47 12.63 25.08
C THR A 147 -6.59 11.11 25.16
N ASP A 148 -6.58 10.56 26.37
CA ASP A 148 -6.65 9.11 26.56
C ASP A 148 -8.02 8.53 26.16
N ASP A 149 -9.10 9.29 26.34
CA ASP A 149 -10.44 8.90 25.88
C ASP A 149 -10.50 8.81 24.36
N GLU A 150 -9.89 9.77 23.65
CA GLU A 150 -9.86 9.77 22.18
C GLU A 150 -9.03 8.60 21.64
N LYS A 151 -7.87 8.31 22.26
CA LYS A 151 -7.07 7.12 21.92
C LYS A 151 -7.86 5.84 22.14
N GLN A 152 -8.66 5.78 23.20
CA GLN A 152 -9.48 4.60 23.51
C GLN A 152 -10.61 4.43 22.49
N THR A 153 -11.27 5.52 22.08
CA THR A 153 -12.28 5.50 21.01
C THR A 153 -11.67 5.04 19.69
N ILE A 154 -10.55 5.64 19.28
CA ILE A 154 -9.84 5.23 18.05
C ILE A 154 -9.51 3.75 18.13
N ARG A 155 -8.91 3.26 19.22
CA ARG A 155 -8.58 1.84 19.40
C ARG A 155 -9.80 0.94 19.28
N ALA A 156 -10.93 1.30 19.88
CA ALA A 156 -12.15 0.51 19.80
C ALA A 156 -12.65 0.39 18.35
N ASP A 157 -12.62 1.48 17.61
CA ASP A 157 -12.98 1.47 16.19
C ASP A 157 -11.97 0.69 15.35
N LEU A 158 -10.66 0.82 15.62
CA LEU A 158 -9.64 0.04 14.94
C LEU A 158 -9.90 -1.46 15.11
N ILE A 159 -10.27 -1.90 16.32
CA ILE A 159 -10.62 -3.30 16.60
C ILE A 159 -11.80 -3.75 15.75
N GLN A 160 -12.86 -2.94 15.63
CA GLN A 160 -14.03 -3.28 14.80
C GLN A 160 -13.65 -3.46 13.33
N ILE A 161 -12.77 -2.61 12.81
CA ILE A 161 -12.35 -2.63 11.41
C ILE A 161 -11.45 -3.83 11.13
N LEU A 162 -10.51 -4.11 12.03
CA LEU A 162 -9.67 -5.31 11.96
C LEU A 162 -10.48 -6.59 12.08
N GLU A 163 -11.51 -6.62 12.94
CA GLU A 163 -12.42 -7.75 13.05
C GLU A 163 -13.24 -7.95 11.77
N TYR A 164 -13.70 -6.86 11.14
CA TYR A 164 -14.37 -6.94 9.83
C TYR A 164 -13.44 -7.58 8.79
N MET A 165 -12.19 -7.13 8.70
CA MET A 165 -11.20 -7.70 7.78
C MET A 165 -10.94 -9.18 8.09
N ARG A 166 -10.79 -9.53 9.37
CA ARG A 166 -10.56 -10.92 9.82
C ARG A 166 -11.71 -11.84 9.42
N LEU A 167 -12.96 -11.38 9.53
CA LEU A 167 -14.14 -12.13 9.10
C LEU A 167 -14.20 -12.33 7.57
N LYS A 168 -13.46 -11.52 6.81
CA LYS A 168 -13.24 -11.68 5.37
C LYS A 168 -11.97 -12.49 5.04
N ASN A 169 -11.34 -13.10 6.04
CA ASN A 169 -10.06 -13.82 5.93
C ASN A 169 -8.86 -12.93 5.54
N TRP A 170 -8.96 -11.62 5.78
CA TRP A 170 -7.85 -10.69 5.57
C TRP A 170 -7.20 -10.36 6.90
N ASN A 171 -5.86 -10.43 6.91
CA ASN A 171 -5.06 -9.98 8.03
C ASN A 171 -4.29 -8.72 7.66
N PHE A 172 -4.13 -7.85 8.66
CA PHE A 172 -3.37 -6.64 8.49
C PHE A 172 -1.92 -6.89 8.87
N ALA A 173 -1.05 -6.93 7.86
CA ALA A 173 0.37 -7.13 8.07
C ALA A 173 1.08 -5.78 8.12
N GLU A 174 1.88 -5.58 9.17
CA GLU A 174 2.66 -4.37 9.41
C GLU A 174 1.81 -3.10 9.66
N PRO A 175 0.95 -3.09 10.69
CA PRO A 175 0.24 -1.88 11.08
C PRO A 175 1.21 -0.76 11.43
N GLN A 176 1.08 0.36 10.70
CA GLN A 176 1.82 1.58 10.98
C GLN A 176 0.82 2.71 11.29
N PRO A 177 1.11 3.57 12.28
CA PRO A 177 0.22 4.69 12.60
C PRO A 177 -0.04 5.64 11.42
N ASP A 178 0.89 5.78 10.46
CA ASP A 178 0.72 6.65 9.28
C ASP A 178 -0.33 6.15 8.28
N GLN A 179 -0.87 4.95 8.49
CA GLN A 179 -1.92 4.31 7.68
C GLN A 179 -3.32 4.56 8.25
N ILE A 180 -3.42 5.17 9.44
CA ILE A 180 -4.66 5.42 10.16
C ILE A 180 -5.07 6.88 9.95
N PHE A 181 -6.30 7.09 9.50
CA PHE A 181 -6.92 8.40 9.30
C PHE A 181 -8.10 8.52 10.24
N THR A 182 -8.41 9.72 10.72
CA THR A 182 -9.66 9.99 11.44
C THR A 182 -10.12 11.42 11.18
N THR A 183 -11.44 11.63 11.10
CA THR A 183 -12.05 12.96 11.00
C THR A 183 -12.18 13.66 12.35
N GLY A 184 -11.75 13.00 13.44
CA GLY A 184 -11.76 13.53 14.79
C GLY A 184 -12.12 12.46 15.83
N PRO A 185 -12.07 12.80 17.11
CA PRO A 185 -12.24 11.85 18.21
C PRO A 185 -13.61 11.17 18.30
N LEU A 186 -14.63 11.76 17.67
CA LEU A 186 -16.01 11.27 17.68
C LEU A 186 -16.39 10.57 16.36
N ALA A 187 -15.44 10.37 15.46
CA ALA A 187 -15.70 9.85 14.15
C ALA A 187 -14.85 8.61 13.84
N LYS A 188 -15.44 7.69 13.09
CA LYS A 188 -14.82 6.41 12.77
C LYS A 188 -13.46 6.63 12.08
N PRO A 189 -12.36 6.07 12.60
CA PRO A 189 -11.11 6.03 11.89
C PRO A 189 -11.30 5.31 10.56
N LEU A 190 -10.72 5.90 9.52
CA LEU A 190 -10.68 5.35 8.19
C LEU A 190 -9.23 4.95 7.85
N TRP A 191 -9.08 3.92 7.04
CA TRP A 191 -7.84 3.16 6.95
C TRP A 191 -7.34 3.05 5.54
N LEU A 192 -6.11 3.50 5.28
CA LEU A 192 -5.46 3.18 4.02
C LEU A 192 -4.74 1.84 4.17
N ALA A 193 -5.26 0.78 3.55
CA ALA A 193 -4.55 -0.50 3.47
C ALA A 193 -3.27 -0.30 2.64
N TYR A 194 -2.11 -0.33 3.30
CA TYR A 194 -0.81 -0.25 2.64
C TYR A 194 -0.21 -1.63 2.39
N GLN A 195 -0.71 -2.67 3.04
CA GLN A 195 -0.28 -4.05 2.86
C GLN A 195 -1.38 -4.95 3.42
N VAL A 196 -2.00 -5.74 2.54
CA VAL A 196 -2.75 -6.91 2.97
C VAL A 196 -1.88 -8.10 2.58
N LEU A 197 -1.42 -8.86 3.57
CA LEU A 197 -0.70 -10.11 3.33
C LEU A 197 -1.62 -11.28 3.69
N ASP A 198 -1.81 -12.09 2.66
CA ASP A 198 -2.21 -13.49 2.61
C ASP A 198 -3.59 -13.89 3.15
N GLU A 199 -4.29 -14.66 2.31
CA GLU A 199 -5.21 -15.68 2.78
C GLU A 199 -4.38 -16.60 3.68
N THR A 200 -4.63 -16.65 4.99
CA THR A 200 -4.08 -17.76 5.78
C THR A 200 -4.59 -19.05 5.14
N PRO A 201 -3.74 -19.92 4.57
CA PRO A 201 -4.20 -21.22 4.13
C PRO A 201 -4.72 -21.93 5.39
N LYS A 202 -5.91 -22.51 5.33
CA LYS A 202 -6.48 -23.29 6.44
C LYS A 202 -5.64 -24.51 6.85
N ASN A 203 -4.46 -24.73 6.28
CA ASN A 203 -3.43 -25.66 6.72
C ASN A 203 -2.04 -25.26 6.15
N PRO A 204 -1.01 -24.98 6.98
CA PRO A 204 0.34 -24.86 6.48
C PRO A 204 0.90 -26.24 6.12
N THR A 205 1.20 -26.47 4.85
CA THR A 205 2.12 -27.55 4.47
C THR A 205 3.54 -27.11 4.87
N PRO A 206 4.29 -27.90 5.65
CA PRO A 206 5.60 -27.49 6.14
C PRO A 206 6.61 -27.49 4.99
N GLY A 207 7.09 -26.31 4.62
CA GLY A 207 8.03 -26.15 3.51
C GLY A 207 8.74 -24.80 3.51
N HIS A 208 9.00 -24.21 4.67
CA HIS A 208 9.93 -23.09 4.78
C HIS A 208 11.29 -23.60 5.25
N PRO A 209 12.41 -23.31 4.55
CA PRO A 209 13.72 -23.77 4.95
C PRO A 209 14.18 -23.03 6.21
N SER A 210 14.18 -23.76 7.33
CA SER A 210 14.81 -23.35 8.58
C SER A 210 16.29 -23.04 8.33
N ARG A 211 16.73 -21.87 8.79
CA ARG A 211 18.15 -21.57 8.99
C ARG A 211 18.77 -22.65 9.86
N LEU A 212 19.62 -23.50 9.27
CA LEU A 212 20.57 -24.31 10.01
C LEU A 212 21.75 -23.42 10.38
N THR A 213 21.81 -22.98 11.63
CA THR A 213 23.07 -22.55 12.24
C THR A 213 23.85 -23.81 12.65
N ARG A 214 25.00 -24.03 12.02
CA ARG A 214 26.03 -24.91 12.57
C ARG A 214 26.72 -24.19 13.73
N SER A 215 26.66 -24.77 14.91
CA SER A 215 27.68 -24.62 15.94
C SER A 215 28.43 -25.94 16.05
N THR A 216 29.76 -25.80 16.11
CA THR A 216 30.85 -26.78 16.18
C THR A 216 30.56 -28.07 16.89
#